data_AF-A0A2V2W8P0-F1
#
_entry.id   AF-A0A2V2W8P0-F1
#
_cell.length_a   1.000
_cell.length_b   1.000
_cell.length_c   1.000
_cell.angle_alpha   90.00
_cell.angle_beta   90.00
_cell.angle_gamma   90.00
#
_symmetry.space_group_name_H-M   'P 1'
#
loop_
_entity.id
_entity.type
_entity.pdbx_description
1 polymer ?
#
loop_
_entity_poly.entity_id
_entity_poly.type
_entity_poly.pdbx_seq_one_letter_code
_entity_poly.pdbx_strand_id
1 'polypeptide(L)'
;MGQKQSLNASLHRYIYNHDTDGLMGFLDAHEAELNNACMDENIYVELVQRQWDTATIYRFAKFANDQQLAVLIATAVLCSHLIPIVPIFELMQDCKRTIEQYHLKHLFLIACERENVDAVRAFIANKCYDPADRRPVRAVLRAQLNKSVVNEELVKMVLAAHPLQTDNVEYIRNKCLSTAKNEGVRKMVDDLLVEYVS
;
A
#
# COMPACT_ATOMS: atom_id res chain seq x y z
N MET A 1 -30.16 -18.88 28.99
CA MET A 1 -28.77 -18.58 28.56
C MET A 1 -28.74 -18.64 27.04
N GLY A 2 -28.15 -17.65 26.37
CA GLY A 2 -28.04 -17.63 24.91
C GLY A 2 -28.05 -16.20 24.37
N GLN A 3 -27.04 -15.41 24.72
CA GLN A 3 -26.78 -14.14 24.02
C GLN A 3 -26.55 -14.50 22.54
N LYS A 4 -27.33 -13.90 21.63
CA LYS A 4 -26.97 -13.86 20.21
C LYS A 4 -25.52 -13.38 20.14
N GLN A 5 -24.60 -14.22 19.66
CA GLN A 5 -23.28 -13.72 19.26
C GLN A 5 -23.52 -12.58 18.28
N SER A 6 -22.90 -11.42 18.50
CA SER A 6 -22.99 -10.32 17.55
C SER A 6 -22.44 -10.82 16.21
N LEU A 7 -23.05 -10.39 15.09
CA LEU A 7 -22.57 -10.72 13.74
C LEU A 7 -21.06 -10.47 13.61
N ASN A 8 -20.59 -9.38 14.22
CA ASN A 8 -19.18 -9.03 14.32
C ASN A 8 -18.32 -10.12 15.01
N ALA A 9 -18.73 -10.61 16.19
CA ALA A 9 -17.98 -11.65 16.90
C ALA A 9 -17.89 -12.97 16.09
N SER A 10 -18.95 -13.31 15.35
CA SER A 10 -18.93 -14.47 14.45
C SER A 10 -17.96 -14.25 13.29
N LEU A 11 -17.99 -13.08 12.64
CA LEU A 11 -17.07 -12.72 11.56
C LEU A 11 -15.60 -12.80 12.00
N HIS A 12 -15.26 -12.18 13.14
CA HIS A 12 -13.92 -12.29 13.72
C HIS A 12 -13.48 -13.73 13.90
N ARG A 13 -14.33 -14.58 14.46
CA ARG A 13 -13.99 -15.99 14.67
C ARG A 13 -13.68 -16.69 13.34
N TYR A 14 -14.51 -16.49 12.31
CA TYR A 14 -14.29 -17.13 11.01
C TYR A 14 -13.02 -16.60 10.33
N ILE A 15 -12.82 -15.29 10.32
CA ILE A 15 -11.65 -14.63 9.70
C ILE A 15 -10.35 -15.04 10.42
N TYR A 16 -10.33 -14.96 11.75
CA TYR A 16 -9.17 -15.29 12.56
C TYR A 16 -8.74 -16.76 12.41
N ASN A 17 -9.71 -17.68 12.38
CA ASN A 17 -9.44 -19.11 12.22
C ASN A 17 -9.21 -19.52 10.76
N HIS A 18 -9.30 -18.57 9.81
CA HIS A 18 -9.21 -18.84 8.38
C HIS A 18 -10.23 -19.90 7.90
N ASP A 19 -11.42 -19.91 8.51
CA ASP A 19 -12.50 -20.84 8.23
C ASP A 19 -13.31 -20.37 7.01
N THR A 20 -12.82 -20.73 5.82
CA THR A 20 -13.41 -20.30 4.54
C THR A 20 -14.85 -20.78 4.38
N ASP A 21 -15.12 -22.05 4.68
CA ASP A 21 -16.47 -22.63 4.51
C ASP A 21 -17.46 -22.00 5.50
N GLY A 22 -17.05 -21.84 6.76
CA GLY A 22 -17.84 -21.14 7.78
C GLY A 22 -18.09 -19.68 7.42
N LEU A 23 -17.08 -19.00 6.86
CA LEU A 23 -17.22 -17.62 6.41
C LEU A 23 -18.19 -17.50 5.22
N MET A 24 -18.06 -18.35 4.20
CA MET A 24 -18.96 -18.30 3.04
C MET A 24 -20.40 -18.60 3.43
N GLY A 25 -20.62 -19.63 4.25
CA GLY A 25 -21.96 -19.93 4.77
C GLY A 25 -22.54 -18.79 5.61
N PHE A 26 -21.70 -18.10 6.39
CA PHE A 26 -22.13 -16.92 7.14
C PHE A 26 -22.50 -15.76 6.21
N LEU A 27 -21.69 -15.47 5.20
CA LEU A 27 -21.95 -14.41 4.24
C LEU A 27 -23.24 -14.70 3.46
N ASP A 28 -23.43 -15.92 2.97
CA ASP A 28 -24.64 -16.29 2.21
C ASP A 28 -25.93 -16.12 3.05
N ALA A 29 -25.84 -16.33 4.37
CA ALA A 29 -26.99 -16.16 5.27
C ALA A 29 -27.24 -14.69 5.69
N HIS A 30 -26.19 -13.86 5.76
CA HIS A 30 -26.25 -12.56 6.43
C HIS A 30 -25.74 -11.37 5.60
N GLU A 31 -25.38 -11.55 4.32
CA GLU A 31 -24.80 -10.48 3.49
C GLU A 31 -25.68 -9.23 3.41
N ALA A 32 -27.00 -9.39 3.34
CA ALA A 32 -27.95 -8.26 3.31
C ALA A 32 -27.98 -7.45 4.62
N GLU A 33 -27.50 -8.04 5.73
CA GLU A 33 -27.41 -7.38 7.03
C GLU A 33 -26.06 -6.66 7.22
N LEU A 34 -25.06 -6.94 6.37
CA LEU A 34 -23.73 -6.36 6.47
C LEU A 34 -23.69 -4.91 6.02
N ASN A 35 -23.13 -4.05 6.88
CA ASN A 35 -22.87 -2.65 6.61
C ASN A 35 -21.73 -2.15 7.51
N ASN A 36 -21.27 -0.93 7.24
CA ASN A 36 -20.15 -0.33 7.97
C ASN A 36 -20.37 -0.21 9.49
N ALA A 37 -21.62 -0.16 9.97
CA ALA A 37 -21.92 0.02 11.40
C ALA A 37 -21.84 -1.30 12.18
N CYS A 38 -21.95 -2.45 11.51
CA CYS A 38 -21.89 -3.77 12.15
C CYS A 38 -20.52 -4.44 12.07
N MET A 39 -19.56 -3.84 11.35
CA MET A 39 -18.18 -4.31 11.25
C MET A 39 -17.27 -3.28 11.90
N ASP A 40 -16.32 -3.70 12.73
CA ASP A 40 -15.29 -2.79 13.21
C ASP A 40 -14.06 -2.80 12.29
N GLU A 41 -13.12 -1.90 12.57
CA GLU A 41 -11.90 -1.79 11.78
C GLU A 41 -10.97 -3.01 11.91
N ASN A 42 -11.07 -3.77 13.02
CA ASN A 42 -10.19 -4.89 13.28
C ASN A 42 -10.43 -6.04 12.31
N ILE A 43 -11.66 -6.21 11.79
CA ILE A 43 -11.97 -7.16 10.71
C ILE A 43 -11.02 -6.95 9.52
N TYR A 44 -10.79 -5.70 9.10
CA TYR A 44 -9.92 -5.38 7.97
C TYR A 44 -8.45 -5.63 8.25
N VAL A 45 -8.04 -5.43 9.52
CA VAL A 45 -6.68 -5.78 9.97
C VAL A 45 -6.47 -7.29 9.91
N GLU A 46 -7.43 -8.06 10.44
CA GLU A 46 -7.36 -9.52 10.48
C GLU A 46 -7.39 -10.14 9.09
N LEU A 47 -8.23 -9.63 8.19
CA LEU A 47 -8.27 -10.08 6.79
C LEU A 47 -6.89 -10.02 6.13
N VAL A 48 -6.16 -8.92 6.33
CA VAL A 48 -4.80 -8.74 5.80
C VAL A 48 -3.78 -9.60 6.53
N GLN A 49 -3.80 -9.60 7.87
CA GLN A 49 -2.81 -10.34 8.67
C GLN A 49 -2.92 -11.85 8.49
N ARG A 50 -4.13 -12.35 8.27
CA ARG A 50 -4.42 -13.76 7.99
C ARG A 50 -4.26 -14.14 6.52
N GLN A 51 -3.86 -13.20 5.65
CA GLN A 51 -3.57 -13.43 4.22
C GLN A 51 -4.78 -13.99 3.46
N TRP A 52 -5.97 -13.46 3.74
CA TRP A 52 -7.17 -13.81 2.96
C TRP A 52 -7.00 -13.40 1.49
N ASP A 53 -7.68 -14.11 0.60
CA ASP A 53 -7.60 -13.84 -0.82
C ASP A 53 -8.22 -12.48 -1.21
N THR A 54 -7.74 -11.92 -2.33
CA THR A 54 -8.18 -10.62 -2.84
C THR A 54 -9.69 -10.53 -3.04
N ALA A 55 -10.36 -11.60 -3.49
CA ALA A 55 -11.79 -11.57 -3.75
C ALA A 55 -12.58 -11.47 -2.44
N THR A 56 -12.17 -12.23 -1.41
CA THR A 56 -12.75 -12.13 -0.07
C THR A 56 -12.55 -10.73 0.50
N ILE A 57 -11.32 -10.19 0.48
CA ILE A 57 -11.06 -8.85 1.03
C ILE A 57 -11.90 -7.78 0.33
N TYR A 58 -12.03 -7.85 -1.00
CA TYR A 58 -12.89 -6.91 -1.73
C TYR A 58 -14.37 -7.06 -1.45
N ARG A 59 -14.87 -8.27 -1.15
CA ARG A 59 -16.26 -8.45 -0.71
C ARG A 59 -16.52 -7.63 0.56
N PHE A 60 -15.60 -7.68 1.53
CA PHE A 60 -15.69 -6.88 2.75
C PHE A 60 -15.51 -5.37 2.52
N ALA A 61 -14.60 -4.99 1.61
CA ALA A 61 -14.35 -3.58 1.30
C ALA A 61 -15.60 -2.86 0.77
N LYS A 62 -16.50 -3.55 0.06
CA LYS A 62 -17.74 -2.96 -0.47
C LYS A 62 -18.72 -2.50 0.62
N PHE A 63 -18.64 -3.07 1.81
CA PHE A 63 -19.50 -2.71 2.94
C PHE A 63 -18.84 -1.70 3.89
N ALA A 64 -17.57 -1.34 3.64
CA ALA A 64 -16.76 -0.47 4.47
C ALA A 64 -17.14 1.01 4.32
N ASN A 65 -16.90 1.79 5.37
CA ASN A 65 -16.81 3.25 5.26
C ASN A 65 -15.35 3.68 4.97
N ASP A 66 -15.15 4.96 4.70
CA ASP A 66 -13.83 5.53 4.37
C ASP A 66 -12.76 5.27 5.45
N GLN A 67 -13.12 5.30 6.73
CA GLN A 67 -12.21 5.00 7.84
C GLN A 67 -11.73 3.55 7.80
N GLN A 68 -12.65 2.61 7.61
CA GLN A 68 -12.36 1.18 7.48
C GLN A 68 -11.51 0.88 6.23
N LEU A 69 -11.82 1.53 5.10
CA LEU A 69 -11.00 1.45 3.88
C LEU A 69 -9.59 2.00 4.11
N ALA A 70 -9.45 3.10 4.85
CA ALA A 70 -8.14 3.65 5.20
C ALA A 70 -7.32 2.67 6.06
N VAL A 71 -7.96 2.01 7.05
CA VAL A 71 -7.31 0.96 7.86
C VAL A 71 -6.90 -0.23 7.00
N LEU A 72 -7.73 -0.64 6.05
CA LEU A 72 -7.41 -1.72 5.12
C LEU A 72 -6.17 -1.40 4.28
N ILE A 73 -6.13 -0.21 3.66
CA ILE A 73 -4.96 0.24 2.87
C ILE A 73 -3.73 0.33 3.76
N ALA A 74 -3.85 0.93 4.95
CA ALA A 74 -2.74 1.08 5.88
C ALA A 74 -2.15 -0.27 6.28
N THR A 75 -3.02 -1.22 6.64
CA THR A 75 -2.59 -2.57 7.05
C THR A 75 -1.96 -3.31 5.87
N ALA A 76 -2.55 -3.24 4.67
CA ALA A 76 -1.99 -3.88 3.47
C ALA A 76 -0.56 -3.40 3.20
N VAL A 77 -0.32 -2.08 3.25
CA VAL A 77 1.01 -1.51 3.04
C VAL A 77 1.97 -1.90 4.17
N LEU A 78 1.55 -1.79 5.43
CA LEU A 78 2.38 -2.12 6.60
C LEU A 78 2.70 -3.60 6.74
N CYS A 79 1.88 -4.49 6.17
CA CYS A 79 2.11 -5.93 6.16
C CYS A 79 2.71 -6.44 4.83
N SER A 80 3.01 -5.56 3.86
CA SER A 80 3.45 -5.95 2.51
C SER A 80 2.48 -6.91 1.81
N HIS A 81 1.18 -6.80 2.09
CA HIS A 81 0.19 -7.64 1.46
C HIS A 81 0.04 -7.28 -0.02
N LEU A 82 -0.11 -8.28 -0.89
CA LEU A 82 -0.16 -8.10 -2.35
C LEU A 82 -1.58 -7.78 -2.86
N ILE A 83 -2.45 -7.28 -2.00
CA ILE A 83 -3.80 -6.90 -2.44
C ILE A 83 -3.67 -5.65 -3.32
N PRO A 84 -4.28 -5.60 -4.51
CA PRO A 84 -4.29 -4.38 -5.29
C PRO A 84 -5.08 -3.30 -4.53
N ILE A 85 -4.45 -2.18 -4.22
CA ILE A 85 -5.10 -1.15 -3.40
C ILE A 85 -5.83 -0.08 -4.23
N VAL A 86 -5.62 -0.03 -5.55
CA VAL A 86 -6.33 0.91 -6.44
C VAL A 86 -7.85 0.78 -6.28
N PRO A 87 -8.45 -0.43 -6.36
CA PRO A 87 -9.90 -0.55 -6.21
C PRO A 87 -10.39 -0.16 -4.82
N ILE A 88 -9.53 -0.22 -3.80
CA ILE A 88 -9.89 0.17 -2.43
C ILE A 88 -9.98 1.70 -2.30
N PHE A 89 -9.07 2.43 -2.96
CA PHE A 89 -9.18 3.90 -3.07
C PHE A 89 -10.46 4.32 -3.82
N GLU A 90 -10.85 3.58 -4.87
CA GLU A 90 -12.06 3.85 -5.65
C GLU A 90 -13.38 3.64 -4.88
N LEU A 91 -13.34 2.85 -3.80
CA LEU A 91 -14.48 2.63 -2.91
C LEU A 91 -14.68 3.78 -1.90
N MET A 92 -13.70 4.65 -1.71
CA MET A 92 -13.80 5.77 -0.77
C MET A 92 -14.73 6.86 -1.30
N GLN A 93 -15.66 7.33 -0.47
CA GLN A 93 -16.60 8.40 -0.81
C GLN A 93 -15.89 9.76 -0.90
N ASP A 94 -14.96 10.05 0.01
CA ASP A 94 -14.13 11.26 0.02
C ASP A 94 -12.65 10.88 0.18
N CYS A 95 -12.09 10.26 -0.87
CA CYS A 95 -10.71 9.80 -0.90
C CYS A 95 -9.70 10.89 -0.47
N LYS A 96 -9.84 12.12 -0.97
CA LYS A 96 -8.91 13.22 -0.65
C LYS A 96 -8.95 13.56 0.84
N ARG A 97 -10.13 13.74 1.43
CA ARG A 97 -10.26 14.06 2.86
C ARG A 97 -9.74 12.91 3.71
N THR A 98 -10.08 11.68 3.33
CA THR A 98 -9.68 10.46 4.05
C THR A 98 -8.17 10.28 4.05
N ILE A 99 -7.49 10.53 2.93
CA ILE A 99 -6.02 10.52 2.83
C ILE A 99 -5.38 11.48 3.86
N GLU A 100 -5.91 12.70 4.00
CA GLU A 100 -5.39 13.70 4.94
C GLU A 100 -5.70 13.33 6.39
N GLN A 101 -6.96 12.97 6.68
CA GLN A 101 -7.44 12.68 8.02
C GLN A 101 -6.75 11.47 8.65
N TYR A 102 -6.46 10.44 7.85
CA TYR A 102 -5.81 9.21 8.31
C TYR A 102 -4.32 9.15 7.93
N HIS A 103 -3.75 10.27 7.48
CA HIS A 103 -2.31 10.41 7.17
C HIS A 103 -1.75 9.33 6.23
N LEU A 104 -2.56 8.85 5.28
CA LEU A 104 -2.18 7.75 4.38
C LEU A 104 -0.92 8.07 3.56
N LYS A 105 -0.66 9.35 3.29
CA LYS A 105 0.55 9.83 2.59
C LYS A 105 1.85 9.37 3.25
N HIS A 106 1.87 9.20 4.58
CA HIS A 106 3.08 8.76 5.28
C HIS A 106 3.49 7.32 4.95
N LEU A 107 2.56 6.52 4.42
CA LEU A 107 2.82 5.15 4.01
C LEU A 107 3.52 5.07 2.64
N PHE A 108 3.59 6.17 1.89
CA PHE A 108 4.22 6.18 0.56
C PHE A 108 5.69 5.76 0.61
N LEU A 109 6.45 6.32 1.57
CA LEU A 109 7.85 5.94 1.77
C LEU A 109 7.99 4.45 2.07
N ILE A 110 7.09 3.89 2.88
CA ILE A 110 7.08 2.46 3.22
C ILE A 110 6.82 1.60 1.98
N ALA A 111 5.86 1.98 1.14
CA ALA A 111 5.59 1.31 -0.13
C ALA A 111 6.81 1.34 -1.06
N CYS A 112 7.51 2.49 -1.13
CA CYS A 112 8.74 2.66 -1.89
C CYS A 112 9.90 1.80 -1.36
N GLU A 113 10.14 1.79 -0.04
CA GLU A 113 11.22 1.00 0.59
C GLU A 113 11.01 -0.50 0.44
N ARG A 114 9.75 -0.95 0.41
CA ARG A 114 9.36 -2.34 0.17
C ARG A 114 9.22 -2.69 -1.30
N GLU A 115 9.40 -1.70 -2.17
CA GLU A 115 9.32 -1.84 -3.62
C GLU A 115 8.01 -2.45 -4.12
N ASN A 116 6.92 -2.18 -3.40
CA ASN A 116 5.59 -2.58 -3.83
C ASN A 116 5.13 -1.64 -4.95
N VAL A 117 5.49 -2.00 -6.18
CA VAL A 117 5.25 -1.22 -7.41
C VAL A 117 3.77 -0.86 -7.57
N ASP A 118 2.87 -1.82 -7.31
CA ASP A 118 1.43 -1.61 -7.43
C ASP A 118 0.92 -0.62 -6.38
N ALA A 119 1.39 -0.72 -5.14
CA ALA A 119 1.03 0.24 -4.10
C ALA A 119 1.58 1.64 -4.41
N VAL A 120 2.83 1.76 -4.87
CA VAL A 120 3.43 3.04 -5.28
C VAL A 120 2.62 3.68 -6.41
N ARG A 121 2.25 2.89 -7.44
CA ARG A 121 1.42 3.35 -8.55
C ARG A 121 0.07 3.85 -8.07
N ALA A 122 -0.60 3.09 -7.19
CA ALA A 122 -1.89 3.47 -6.62
C ALA A 122 -1.81 4.77 -5.81
N PHE A 123 -0.76 4.92 -5.00
CA PHE A 123 -0.55 6.11 -4.20
C PHE A 123 -0.32 7.35 -5.08
N ILE A 124 0.48 7.22 -6.14
CA ILE A 124 0.71 8.33 -7.09
C ILE A 124 -0.59 8.72 -7.80
N ALA A 125 -1.33 7.74 -8.33
CA ALA A 125 -2.58 7.97 -9.04
C ALA A 125 -3.63 8.71 -8.19
N ASN A 126 -3.66 8.40 -6.88
CA ASN A 126 -4.58 9.01 -5.92
C ASN A 126 -4.01 10.25 -5.21
N LYS A 127 -2.84 10.77 -5.62
CA LYS A 127 -2.14 11.88 -4.96
C LYS A 127 -1.92 11.65 -3.46
N CYS A 128 -1.78 10.39 -3.07
CA CYS A 128 -1.58 9.91 -1.71
C CYS A 128 -0.08 9.92 -1.33
N TYR A 129 0.59 11.04 -1.56
CA TYR A 129 1.98 11.25 -1.15
C TYR A 129 2.24 12.76 -0.98
N ASP A 130 3.37 13.11 -0.38
CA ASP A 130 3.86 14.48 -0.35
C ASP A 130 4.95 14.66 -1.41
N PRO A 131 4.72 15.44 -2.49
CA PRO A 131 5.72 15.66 -3.52
C PRO A 131 6.96 16.42 -3.00
N ALA A 132 6.85 17.15 -1.88
CA ALA A 132 7.98 17.83 -1.27
C ALA A 132 8.85 16.89 -0.42
N ASP A 133 8.39 15.67 -0.14
CA ASP A 133 9.18 14.68 0.59
C ASP A 133 10.34 14.18 -0.27
N ARG A 134 11.57 14.50 0.17
CA ARG A 134 12.81 14.11 -0.52
C ARG A 134 13.23 12.67 -0.23
N ARG A 135 12.62 12.00 0.74
CA ARG A 135 13.05 10.67 1.21
C ARG A 135 12.78 9.54 0.20
N PRO A 136 11.62 9.46 -0.49
CA PRO A 136 11.31 8.35 -1.41
C PRO A 136 12.32 8.21 -2.54
N VAL A 137 12.67 9.32 -3.22
CA VAL A 137 13.69 9.35 -4.29
C VAL A 137 15.00 8.73 -3.80
N ARG A 138 15.50 9.21 -2.65
CA ARG A 138 16.74 8.72 -2.07
C ARG A 138 16.66 7.25 -1.63
N ALA A 139 15.55 6.84 -1.04
CA ALA A 139 15.35 5.47 -0.56
C ALA A 139 15.36 4.47 -1.71
N VAL A 140 14.55 4.72 -2.75
CA VAL A 140 14.44 3.82 -3.92
C VAL A 140 15.76 3.69 -4.65
N LEU A 141 16.43 4.81 -4.97
CA LEU A 141 17.68 4.79 -5.71
C LEU A 141 18.78 4.06 -4.94
N ARG A 142 18.92 4.31 -3.63
CA ARG A 142 19.91 3.61 -2.80
C ARG A 142 19.61 2.11 -2.68
N ALA A 143 18.33 1.73 -2.62
CA ALA A 143 17.94 0.32 -2.60
C ALA A 143 18.38 -0.40 -3.90
N GLN A 144 18.24 0.26 -5.06
CA GLN A 144 18.62 -0.34 -6.35
C GLN A 144 20.12 -0.66 -6.43
N LEU A 145 20.99 0.16 -5.83
CA LEU A 145 22.46 -0.03 -5.88
C LEU A 145 22.94 -1.36 -5.26
N ASN A 146 22.13 -1.96 -4.38
CA ASN A 146 22.45 -3.23 -3.74
C ASN A 146 22.01 -4.47 -4.54
N LYS A 147 21.36 -4.28 -5.70
CA LYS A 147 20.77 -5.35 -6.49
C LYS A 147 21.63 -5.78 -7.68
N SER A 148 21.22 -6.88 -8.31
CA SER A 148 21.73 -7.34 -9.60
C SER A 148 21.00 -6.72 -10.80
N VAL A 149 19.74 -6.31 -10.63
CA VAL A 149 18.89 -5.72 -11.67
C VAL A 149 18.11 -4.55 -11.07
N VAL A 150 18.02 -3.44 -11.79
CA VAL A 150 17.27 -2.25 -11.39
C VAL A 150 15.78 -2.48 -11.63
N ASN A 151 14.94 -2.12 -10.65
CA ASN A 151 13.51 -1.95 -10.89
C ASN A 151 13.27 -0.59 -11.56
N GLU A 152 13.47 -0.52 -12.87
CA GLU A 152 13.38 0.74 -13.63
C GLU A 152 12.01 1.39 -13.53
N GLU A 153 10.95 0.58 -13.53
CA GLU A 153 9.58 1.07 -13.45
C GLU A 153 9.36 1.85 -12.15
N LEU A 154 9.75 1.27 -11.02
CA LEU A 154 9.66 1.92 -9.72
C LEU A 154 10.46 3.22 -9.67
N VAL A 155 11.70 3.20 -10.17
CA VAL A 155 12.57 4.38 -10.18
C VAL A 155 11.95 5.50 -11.00
N LYS A 156 11.52 5.22 -12.24
CA LYS A 156 10.91 6.20 -13.13
C LYS A 156 9.63 6.78 -12.53
N MET A 157 8.77 5.95 -11.94
CA MET A 157 7.54 6.42 -11.28
C MET A 157 7.84 7.37 -10.13
N VAL A 158 8.78 7.03 -9.25
CA VAL A 158 9.10 7.85 -8.08
C VAL A 158 9.77 9.16 -8.51
N LEU A 159 10.68 9.14 -9.49
CA LEU A 159 11.30 10.35 -10.02
C LEU A 159 10.26 11.28 -10.66
N ALA A 160 9.38 10.74 -11.52
CA ALA A 160 8.34 11.55 -12.18
C ALA A 160 7.32 12.16 -11.21
N ALA A 161 7.08 11.51 -10.06
CA ALA A 161 6.16 12.01 -9.03
C ALA A 161 6.75 13.17 -8.19
N HIS A 162 8.07 13.35 -8.17
CA HIS A 162 8.71 14.36 -7.31
C HIS A 162 9.28 15.52 -8.14
N PRO A 163 9.13 16.78 -7.70
CA PRO A 163 9.80 17.92 -8.30
C PRO A 163 11.31 17.72 -8.30
N LEU A 164 12.01 18.28 -9.28
CA LEU A 164 13.46 18.21 -9.42
C LEU A 164 14.21 18.42 -8.09
N GLN A 165 15.04 17.44 -7.71
CA GLN A 165 15.79 17.43 -6.45
C GLN A 165 17.31 17.38 -6.69
N THR A 166 17.88 18.44 -7.27
CA THR A 166 19.31 18.50 -7.65
C THR A 166 20.25 18.10 -6.52
N ASP A 167 20.02 18.59 -5.28
CA ASP A 167 20.82 18.23 -4.10
C ASP A 167 20.86 16.70 -3.85
N ASN A 168 19.72 16.02 -4.02
CA ASN A 168 19.62 14.58 -3.84
C ASN A 168 20.36 13.84 -4.94
N VAL A 169 20.26 14.32 -6.18
CA VAL A 169 20.98 13.75 -7.32
C VAL A 169 22.48 13.87 -7.11
N GLU A 170 22.97 15.06 -6.77
CA GLU A 170 24.40 15.29 -6.47
C GLU A 170 24.88 14.40 -5.33
N TYR A 171 24.10 14.28 -4.25
CA TYR A 171 24.43 13.40 -3.13
C TYR A 171 24.55 11.93 -3.58
N ILE A 172 23.60 11.43 -4.36
CA ILE A 172 23.61 10.03 -4.81
C ILE A 172 24.78 9.78 -5.75
N ARG A 173 25.00 10.66 -6.73
CA ARG A 173 26.10 10.54 -7.70
C ARG A 173 27.47 10.57 -7.01
N ASN A 174 27.67 11.51 -6.10
CA ASN A 174 28.97 11.74 -5.46
C ASN A 174 29.26 10.82 -4.27
N LYS A 175 28.24 10.31 -3.57
CA LYS A 175 28.41 9.57 -2.30
C LYS A 175 27.86 8.15 -2.31
N CYS A 176 26.92 7.82 -3.19
CA CYS A 176 26.24 6.52 -3.17
C CYS A 176 26.60 5.62 -4.35
N LEU A 177 26.81 6.14 -5.56
CA LEU A 177 27.06 5.29 -6.74
C LEU A 177 28.25 4.35 -6.59
N SER A 178 29.29 4.75 -5.85
CA SER A 178 30.46 3.91 -5.56
C SER A 178 30.13 2.68 -4.71
N THR A 179 28.98 2.65 -4.03
CA THR A 179 28.53 1.51 -3.22
C THR A 179 27.78 0.47 -4.05
N ALA A 180 27.58 0.71 -5.36
CA ALA A 180 26.91 -0.24 -6.24
C ALA A 180 27.68 -1.57 -6.32
N LYS A 181 26.98 -2.68 -6.13
CA LYS A 181 27.58 -4.03 -6.21
C LYS A 181 27.75 -4.53 -7.65
N ASN A 182 27.04 -3.91 -8.59
CA ASN A 182 27.01 -4.28 -9.99
C ASN A 182 27.24 -3.03 -10.86
N GLU A 183 28.18 -3.12 -11.79
CA GLU A 183 28.56 -2.02 -12.67
C GLU A 183 27.43 -1.60 -13.63
N GLY A 184 26.66 -2.57 -14.15
CA GLY A 184 25.49 -2.31 -14.97
C GLY A 184 24.40 -1.55 -14.20
N VAL A 185 24.15 -1.96 -12.95
CA VAL A 185 23.22 -1.25 -12.05
C VAL A 185 23.72 0.16 -11.77
N ARG A 186 25.02 0.34 -11.48
CA ARG A 186 25.62 1.66 -11.26
C ARG A 186 25.35 2.59 -12.44
N LYS A 187 25.67 2.13 -13.64
CA LYS A 187 25.49 2.89 -14.88
C LYS A 187 24.02 3.23 -15.11
N MET A 188 23.13 2.24 -14.98
CA MET A 188 21.70 2.44 -15.19
C MET A 188 21.11 3.47 -14.22
N VAL A 189 21.51 3.44 -12.95
CA VAL A 189 21.07 4.42 -11.97
C VAL A 189 21.62 5.83 -12.27
N ASP A 190 22.87 5.95 -12.74
CA ASP A 190 23.42 7.26 -13.15
C ASP A 190 22.69 7.82 -14.38
N ASP A 191 22.39 6.98 -15.38
CA ASP A 191 21.65 7.37 -16.58
C ASP A 191 20.24 7.89 -16.23
N LEU A 192 19.51 7.20 -15.33
CA LEU A 192 18.19 7.64 -14.86
C LEU A 192 18.26 8.96 -14.07
N LEU A 193 19.33 9.17 -13.30
CA LEU A 193 19.55 10.40 -12.56
C LEU A 193 19.86 11.59 -13.48
N VAL A 194 20.61 11.36 -14.56
CA VAL A 194 20.89 12.38 -15.59
C VAL A 194 19.61 12.76 -16.32
N GLU A 195 18.81 11.77 -16.74
CA GLU A 195 17.51 12.01 -17.38
C GLU A 195 16.59 12.82 -16.47
N TYR A 196 16.58 12.53 -15.17
CA TYR A 196 15.72 13.23 -14.22
C TYR A 196 16.03 14.71 -14.07
N VAL A 197 17.29 15.14 -14.22
CA VAL A 197 17.70 16.56 -14.03
C VAL A 197 17.95 17.30 -15.34
N SER A 198 17.68 16.66 -16.48
CA SER A 198 17.74 17.25 -17.82
C SER A 198 16.42 17.94 -18.17
#